data_AF-A0AAE1R9R2-F1
#
_entry.id   AF-A0AAE1R9R2-F1
#
_cell.length_a   1.000
_cell.length_b   1.000
_cell.length_c   1.000
_cell.angle_alpha   90.00
_cell.angle_beta   90.00
_cell.angle_gamma   90.00
#
_symmetry.space_group_name_H-M   'P 1'
#
loop_
_entity.id
_entity.type
_entity.pdbx_description
1 polymer ?
#
loop_
_entity_poly.entity_id
_entity_poly.type
_entity_poly.pdbx_seq_one_letter_code
_entity_poly.pdbx_strand_id
1 'polypeptide(L)'
;MIYAIIYSPDHASLIFMIAVGPAMVIIALMFIIRPVGGHRQIRPSDGLSFSFIYSICLLLASYLMGVMLVEDFIDVSHNVIIIFTAILFILLVIPVVIPISLSLTQEPEEKALLSELRKQDPGKSEHDDGQEIIFSEVEEKKPKEVDLLPASERQKRIAHLQVKLAQAAAEGAVRIKRRRGPRRGENFTLVQALIKADFWLMFFSLLLGSGSGLTVIDNLGQMSQSLGSDNTHVFVSLISIWNFLGRIGGGYFSEIIVRDNAYPRHAAMAVAQVVMAFGHFFFAMGWPGAMYIGTLLVGLGYGAHWAIVPAAASELFGLKNFGALYNFLTLANPAGSLVFSGICIIAAVLSMILVYRTKTVYANLYGMSRT
;
A
#
# COMPACT_ATOMS: atom_id res chain seq x y z
N MET A 1 -3.67 23.81 -12.46
CA MET A 1 -2.68 23.71 -11.37
C MET A 1 -1.32 24.27 -11.79
N ILE A 2 -0.68 23.75 -12.86
CA ILE A 2 0.60 24.25 -13.38
C ILE A 2 0.54 25.75 -13.76
N TYR A 3 -0.53 26.18 -14.45
CA TYR A 3 -0.73 27.58 -14.83
C TYR A 3 -0.81 28.55 -13.63
N ALA A 4 -1.45 28.15 -12.54
CA ALA A 4 -1.60 28.99 -11.34
C ALA A 4 -0.34 29.00 -10.45
N ILE A 5 0.48 27.94 -10.49
CA ILE A 5 1.79 27.90 -9.83
C ILE A 5 2.76 28.91 -10.46
N ILE A 6 2.65 29.11 -11.78
CA ILE A 6 3.54 30.00 -12.54
C ILE A 6 3.10 31.48 -12.45
N TYR A 7 1.81 31.75 -12.20
CA TYR A 7 1.22 33.10 -12.33
C TYR A 7 0.50 33.64 -11.08
N SER A 8 0.47 32.93 -9.96
CA SER A 8 -0.14 33.46 -8.73
C SER A 8 0.82 34.37 -7.95
N PRO A 9 0.43 35.64 -7.68
CA PRO A 9 1.21 36.56 -6.86
C PRO A 9 1.06 36.33 -5.34
N ASP A 10 0.16 35.43 -4.90
CA ASP A 10 -0.15 35.22 -3.48
C ASP A 10 0.07 33.77 -3.04
N HIS A 11 1.00 33.57 -2.11
CA HIS A 11 1.38 32.26 -1.57
C HIS A 11 0.21 31.56 -0.84
N ALA A 12 -0.72 32.31 -0.23
CA ALA A 12 -1.85 31.72 0.48
C ALA A 12 -2.84 31.06 -0.49
N SER A 13 -3.16 31.73 -1.59
CA SER A 13 -3.99 31.16 -2.67
C SER A 13 -3.40 29.88 -3.27
N LEU A 14 -2.07 29.80 -3.37
CA LEU A 14 -1.36 28.65 -3.91
C LEU A 14 -1.42 27.45 -2.96
N ILE A 15 -1.23 27.68 -1.66
CA ILE A 15 -1.39 26.64 -0.62
C ILE A 15 -2.83 26.10 -0.60
N PHE A 16 -3.83 27.00 -0.64
CA PHE A 16 -5.24 26.61 -0.67
C PHE A 16 -5.58 25.77 -1.91
N MET A 17 -5.08 26.17 -3.08
CA MET A 17 -5.29 25.43 -4.33
C MET A 17 -4.65 24.03 -4.27
N ILE A 18 -3.44 23.89 -3.72
CA ILE A 18 -2.77 22.58 -3.58
C ILE A 18 -3.56 21.68 -2.60
N ALA A 19 -4.09 22.25 -1.52
CA ALA A 19 -4.85 21.51 -0.51
C ALA A 19 -6.23 21.03 -1.02
N VAL A 20 -6.96 21.89 -1.73
CA VAL A 20 -8.38 21.63 -2.09
C VAL A 20 -8.54 21.12 -3.52
N GLY A 21 -7.63 21.48 -4.41
CA GLY A 21 -7.68 21.15 -5.84
C GLY A 21 -7.81 19.66 -6.13
N PRO A 22 -6.94 18.79 -5.60
CA PRO A 22 -7.04 17.34 -5.80
C PRO A 22 -8.38 16.77 -5.32
N ALA A 23 -8.89 17.23 -4.17
CA ALA A 23 -10.16 16.78 -3.62
C ALA A 23 -11.35 17.17 -4.53
N MET A 24 -11.36 18.40 -5.05
CA MET A 24 -12.41 18.83 -5.98
C MET A 24 -12.45 17.99 -7.26
N VAL A 25 -11.29 17.66 -7.83
CA VAL A 25 -11.19 16.81 -9.01
C VAL A 25 -11.72 15.41 -8.73
N ILE A 26 -11.36 14.81 -7.58
CA ILE A 26 -11.85 13.49 -7.19
C ILE A 26 -13.37 13.49 -7.01
N ILE A 27 -13.94 14.49 -6.33
CA ILE A 27 -15.38 14.61 -6.12
C ILE A 27 -16.11 14.77 -7.47
N ALA A 28 -15.57 15.58 -8.39
CA ALA A 28 -16.15 15.77 -9.71
C ALA A 28 -16.14 14.48 -10.56
N LEU A 29 -15.07 13.69 -10.45
CA LEU A 29 -14.92 12.42 -11.19
C LEU A 29 -15.63 11.24 -10.54
N MET A 30 -16.10 11.36 -9.30
CA MET A 30 -16.76 10.28 -8.55
C MET A 30 -18.00 9.74 -9.29
N PHE A 31 -18.72 10.59 -10.02
CA PHE A 31 -19.89 10.21 -10.81
C PHE A 31 -19.58 9.29 -12.00
N ILE A 32 -18.32 9.24 -12.45
CA ILE A 32 -17.89 8.41 -13.57
C ILE A 32 -17.54 6.98 -13.11
N ILE A 33 -17.27 6.79 -11.82
CA ILE A 33 -16.82 5.51 -11.27
C ILE A 33 -18.02 4.56 -11.10
N ARG A 34 -18.10 3.53 -11.95
CA ARG A 34 -19.09 2.46 -11.81
C ARG A 34 -18.62 1.41 -10.79
N PRO A 35 -19.49 0.94 -9.88
CA PRO A 35 -19.15 -0.16 -8.99
C PRO A 35 -18.99 -1.44 -9.82
N VAL A 36 -17.78 -2.01 -9.84
CA VAL A 36 -17.53 -3.32 -10.44
C VAL A 36 -17.98 -4.38 -9.44
N GLY A 37 -19.03 -5.13 -9.79
CA GLY A 37 -19.52 -6.22 -8.96
C GLY A 37 -18.46 -7.32 -8.85
N GLY A 38 -18.01 -7.60 -7.63
CA GLY A 38 -17.00 -8.61 -7.34
C GLY A 38 -17.50 -10.03 -7.59
N HIS A 39 -17.51 -10.45 -8.86
CA HIS A 39 -17.70 -11.85 -9.22
C HIS A 39 -16.34 -12.46 -9.53
N ARG A 40 -15.97 -13.43 -8.70
CA ARG A 40 -14.70 -14.15 -8.70
C ARG A 40 -14.67 -15.12 -9.88
N GLN A 41 -14.49 -14.63 -11.09
CA GLN A 41 -14.12 -15.45 -12.24
C GLN A 41 -12.69 -15.08 -12.63
N ILE A 42 -11.74 -15.90 -12.18
CA ILE A 42 -10.34 -15.82 -12.59
C ILE A 42 -10.33 -16.20 -14.08
N ARG A 43 -10.21 -15.23 -14.98
CA ARG A 43 -10.09 -15.52 -16.41
C ARG A 43 -8.66 -15.96 -16.70
N PRO A 44 -8.44 -16.93 -17.61
CA PRO A 44 -7.09 -17.32 -18.03
C PRO A 44 -6.31 -16.16 -18.69
N SER A 45 -7.01 -15.14 -19.23
CA SER A 45 -6.43 -13.89 -19.76
C SER A 45 -5.92 -12.93 -18.67
N ASP A 46 -6.29 -13.13 -17.41
CA ASP A 46 -5.91 -12.22 -16.31
C ASP A 46 -4.43 -12.36 -15.99
N GLY A 47 -3.86 -13.56 -16.08
CA GLY A 47 -2.42 -13.78 -15.86
C GLY A 47 -1.54 -13.05 -16.88
N LEU A 48 -1.94 -13.06 -18.15
CA LEU A 48 -1.20 -12.40 -19.23
C LEU A 48 -1.37 -10.88 -19.19
N SER A 49 -2.59 -10.41 -18.88
CA SER A 49 -2.86 -8.98 -18.66
C SER A 49 -2.14 -8.44 -17.43
N PHE A 50 -2.09 -9.21 -16.34
CA PHE A 50 -1.35 -8.88 -15.13
C PHE A 50 0.16 -8.82 -15.40
N SER A 51 0.72 -9.83 -16.08
CA SER A 51 2.13 -9.82 -16.47
C SER A 51 2.46 -8.65 -17.40
N PHE A 52 1.56 -8.28 -18.31
CA PHE A 52 1.75 -7.17 -19.24
C PHE A 52 1.70 -5.81 -18.53
N ILE A 53 0.71 -5.58 -17.65
CA ILE A 53 0.63 -4.37 -16.82
C ILE A 53 1.88 -4.26 -15.95
N TYR A 54 2.29 -5.35 -15.30
CA TYR A 54 3.47 -5.37 -14.45
C TYR A 54 4.74 -5.04 -15.26
N SER A 55 4.90 -5.61 -16.46
CA SER A 55 6.01 -5.31 -17.37
C SER A 55 6.02 -3.86 -17.85
N ILE A 56 4.86 -3.27 -18.16
CA ILE A 56 4.79 -1.83 -18.52
C ILE A 56 5.10 -0.96 -17.33
N CYS A 57 4.61 -1.32 -16.14
CA CYS A 57 4.95 -0.62 -14.91
C CYS A 57 6.46 -0.69 -14.65
N LEU A 58 7.12 -1.84 -14.88
CA LEU A 58 8.58 -2.03 -14.80
C LEU A 58 9.35 -1.26 -15.88
N LEU A 59 8.77 -1.07 -17.05
CA LEU A 59 9.38 -0.25 -18.10
C LEU A 59 9.29 1.24 -17.75
N LEU A 60 8.10 1.73 -17.39
CA LEU A 60 7.85 3.11 -16.95
C LEU A 60 8.75 3.50 -15.78
N ALA A 61 8.84 2.61 -14.82
CA ALA A 61 9.78 2.56 -13.73
C ALA A 61 11.25 2.74 -14.10
N SER A 62 11.76 1.84 -14.94
CA SER A 62 13.15 1.88 -15.41
C SER A 62 13.45 3.16 -16.19
N TYR A 63 12.46 3.64 -16.94
CA TYR A 63 12.50 4.89 -17.67
C TYR A 63 12.60 6.09 -16.73
N LEU A 64 11.73 6.17 -15.72
CA LEU A 64 11.75 7.23 -14.71
C LEU A 64 13.09 7.23 -13.96
N MET A 65 13.60 6.06 -13.59
CA MET A 65 14.91 5.93 -12.96
C MET A 65 16.04 6.42 -13.89
N GLY A 66 16.00 6.05 -15.17
CA GLY A 66 16.99 6.51 -16.16
C GLY A 66 16.96 8.02 -16.35
N VAL A 67 15.78 8.63 -16.47
CA VAL A 67 15.62 10.08 -16.60
C VAL A 67 16.12 10.80 -15.36
N MET A 68 15.74 10.35 -14.15
CA MET A 68 16.22 10.94 -12.89
C MET A 68 17.73 10.87 -12.76
N LEU A 69 18.36 9.74 -13.14
CA LEU A 69 19.82 9.63 -13.12
C LEU A 69 20.49 10.54 -14.15
N VAL A 70 19.96 10.62 -15.37
CA VAL A 70 20.52 11.48 -16.42
C VAL A 70 20.43 12.95 -16.03
N GLU A 71 19.33 13.37 -15.42
CA GLU A 71 19.13 14.75 -14.93
C GLU A 71 20.04 15.08 -13.73
N ASP A 72 20.36 14.11 -12.88
CA ASP A 72 21.20 14.31 -11.69
C ASP A 72 22.70 14.29 -12.00
N PHE A 73 23.13 13.56 -13.03
CA PHE A 73 24.56 13.42 -13.41
C PHE A 73 25.01 14.28 -14.59
N ILE A 74 24.07 14.80 -15.40
CA ILE A 74 24.37 15.57 -16.61
C ILE A 74 23.51 16.83 -16.60
N ASP A 75 24.08 17.99 -16.91
CA ASP A 75 23.30 19.21 -17.15
C ASP A 75 22.51 19.06 -18.45
N VAL A 76 21.23 18.66 -18.32
CA VAL A 76 20.37 18.36 -19.45
C VAL A 76 19.74 19.65 -20.00
N SER A 77 19.86 19.86 -21.31
CA SER A 77 19.21 21.01 -21.97
C SER A 77 17.67 20.96 -21.84
N HIS A 78 17.03 22.13 -21.79
CA HIS A 78 15.58 22.26 -21.65
C HIS A 78 14.78 21.46 -22.69
N ASN A 79 15.28 21.39 -23.93
CA ASN A 79 14.65 20.62 -25.01
C ASN A 79 14.63 19.12 -24.73
N VAL A 80 15.68 18.58 -24.12
CA VAL A 80 15.76 17.16 -23.76
C VAL A 80 14.85 16.85 -22.57
N ILE A 81 14.72 17.77 -21.59
CA ILE A 81 13.75 17.64 -20.50
C ILE A 81 12.31 17.60 -21.03
N ILE A 82 11.97 18.45 -22.01
CA ILE A 82 10.66 18.42 -22.67
C ILE A 82 10.43 17.08 -23.38
N ILE A 83 11.42 16.55 -24.09
CA ILE A 83 11.32 15.25 -24.76
C ILE A 83 11.12 14.12 -23.74
N PHE A 84 11.91 14.10 -22.65
CA PHE A 84 11.75 13.11 -21.59
C PHE A 84 10.36 13.18 -20.93
N THR A 85 9.86 14.39 -20.73
CA THR A 85 8.52 14.62 -20.18
C THR A 85 7.44 14.14 -21.14
N ALA A 86 7.57 14.40 -22.45
CA ALA A 86 6.62 13.95 -23.46
C ALA A 86 6.56 12.42 -23.55
N ILE A 87 7.72 11.74 -23.56
CA ILE A 87 7.80 10.28 -23.55
C ILE A 87 7.20 9.72 -22.26
N LEU A 88 7.43 10.37 -21.10
CA LEU A 88 6.82 9.97 -19.83
C LEU A 88 5.28 9.97 -19.92
N PHE A 89 4.69 11.04 -20.46
CA PHE A 89 3.23 11.13 -20.63
C PHE A 89 2.69 10.02 -21.52
N ILE A 90 3.38 9.67 -22.62
CA ILE A 90 2.98 8.56 -23.48
C ILE A 90 3.01 7.24 -22.69
N LEU A 91 4.11 6.96 -22.00
CA LEU A 91 4.27 5.73 -21.21
C LEU A 91 3.22 5.61 -20.09
N LEU A 92 2.79 6.74 -19.51
CA LEU A 92 1.77 6.78 -18.45
C LEU A 92 0.36 6.46 -18.97
N VAL A 93 0.07 6.73 -20.25
CA VAL A 93 -1.23 6.43 -20.86
C VAL A 93 -1.36 4.95 -21.21
N ILE A 94 -0.26 4.25 -21.50
CA ILE A 94 -0.27 2.83 -21.94
C ILE A 94 -1.03 1.89 -20.95
N PRO A 95 -0.79 1.92 -19.62
CA PRO A 95 -1.53 1.09 -18.67
C PRO A 95 -3.04 1.35 -18.64
N VAL A 96 -3.47 2.55 -19.02
CA VAL A 96 -4.89 2.97 -19.04
C VAL A 96 -5.61 2.42 -20.27
N VAL A 97 -4.89 2.15 -21.36
CA VAL A 97 -5.45 1.58 -22.59
C VAL A 97 -6.04 0.18 -22.36
N ILE A 98 -5.40 -0.63 -21.51
CA ILE A 98 -5.80 -2.02 -21.25
C ILE A 98 -7.21 -2.14 -20.60
N PRO A 99 -7.54 -1.44 -19.49
CA PRO A 99 -8.88 -1.49 -18.93
C PRO A 99 -9.93 -0.88 -19.89
N ILE A 100 -9.57 0.11 -20.71
CA ILE A 100 -10.46 0.69 -21.71
C ILE A 100 -10.74 -0.32 -22.83
N SER A 101 -9.71 -0.99 -23.36
CA SER A 101 -9.88 -2.02 -24.39
C SER A 101 -10.68 -3.20 -23.86
N LEU A 102 -10.41 -3.67 -22.64
CA LEU A 102 -11.19 -4.72 -21.99
C LEU A 102 -12.66 -4.31 -21.77
N SER A 103 -12.92 -3.04 -21.44
CA SER A 103 -14.28 -2.53 -21.30
C SER A 103 -15.03 -2.38 -22.63
N LEU A 104 -14.32 -2.11 -23.74
CA LEU A 104 -14.89 -1.97 -25.08
C LEU A 104 -15.10 -3.32 -25.78
N THR A 105 -14.25 -4.31 -25.49
CA THR A 105 -14.30 -5.66 -26.08
C THR A 105 -15.23 -6.61 -25.31
N GLN A 106 -15.90 -6.13 -24.26
CA GLN A 106 -16.91 -6.91 -23.54
C GLN A 106 -18.09 -7.18 -24.49
N GLU A 107 -18.13 -8.38 -25.06
CA GLU A 107 -19.15 -8.77 -26.02
C GLU A 107 -20.56 -8.66 -25.40
N PRO A 108 -21.55 -8.20 -26.19
CA PRO A 108 -22.93 -8.08 -25.73
C PRO A 108 -23.54 -9.41 -25.28
N GLU A 109 -23.07 -10.56 -25.80
CA GLU A 109 -23.51 -11.89 -25.35
C GLU A 109 -23.13 -12.21 -23.90
N GLU A 110 -21.97 -11.76 -23.42
CA GLU A 110 -21.54 -12.04 -22.04
C GLU A 110 -22.32 -11.17 -21.04
N LYS A 111 -22.68 -9.94 -21.43
CA LYS A 111 -23.62 -9.10 -20.66
C LYS A 111 -25.03 -9.69 -20.67
N ALA A 112 -25.47 -10.28 -21.78
CA ALA A 112 -26.75 -10.96 -21.89
C ALA A 112 -26.79 -12.19 -20.97
N LEU A 113 -25.78 -13.06 -21.02
CA LEU A 113 -25.64 -14.24 -20.16
C LEU A 113 -25.53 -13.88 -18.68
N LEU A 114 -24.77 -12.84 -18.32
CA LEU A 114 -24.71 -12.33 -16.94
C LEU A 114 -26.03 -11.70 -16.49
N SER A 115 -26.77 -11.05 -17.41
CA SER A 115 -28.11 -10.53 -17.13
C SER A 115 -29.17 -11.63 -17.02
N GLU A 116 -28.96 -12.76 -17.70
CA GLU A 116 -29.83 -13.93 -17.69
C GLU A 116 -29.58 -14.78 -16.43
N LEU A 117 -28.32 -14.96 -16.03
CA LEU A 117 -27.93 -15.45 -14.70
C LEU A 117 -28.50 -14.56 -13.59
N ARG A 118 -28.50 -13.23 -13.77
CA ARG A 118 -29.12 -12.28 -12.83
C ARG A 118 -30.65 -12.34 -12.82
N LYS A 119 -31.29 -12.74 -13.91
CA LYS A 119 -32.75 -12.97 -13.99
C LYS A 119 -33.16 -14.34 -13.43
N GLN A 120 -32.23 -15.29 -13.34
CA GLN A 120 -32.45 -16.59 -12.72
C GLN A 120 -32.36 -16.57 -11.18
N ASP A 121 -31.95 -15.44 -10.59
CA ASP A 121 -32.14 -15.10 -9.17
C ASP A 121 -33.28 -14.07 -8.93
N PRO A 122 -34.56 -14.32 -9.27
CA PRO A 122 -35.65 -13.47 -8.84
C PRO A 122 -36.22 -14.03 -7.54
N GLY A 123 -35.70 -13.58 -6.39
CA GLY A 123 -36.29 -14.01 -5.13
C GLY A 123 -35.61 -13.58 -3.83
N LYS A 124 -35.14 -12.33 -3.69
CA LYS A 124 -34.91 -11.73 -2.37
C LYS A 124 -35.31 -10.26 -2.34
N SER A 125 -36.62 -10.05 -2.25
CA SER A 125 -37.19 -8.84 -1.69
C SER A 125 -36.84 -8.74 -0.20
N GLU A 126 -36.66 -7.50 0.25
CA GLU A 126 -36.43 -7.12 1.63
C GLU A 126 -37.49 -7.72 2.58
N HIS A 127 -37.04 -8.07 3.79
CA HIS A 127 -37.79 -8.65 4.91
C HIS A 127 -38.32 -10.09 4.76
N ASP A 128 -37.50 -11.08 5.14
CA ASP A 128 -37.88 -12.06 6.17
C ASP A 128 -36.64 -12.74 6.78
N ASP A 129 -36.70 -13.00 8.08
CA ASP A 129 -35.66 -13.61 8.91
C ASP A 129 -35.66 -15.13 8.66
N GLY A 130 -34.79 -15.62 7.77
CA GLY A 130 -34.80 -17.03 7.37
C GLY A 130 -33.49 -17.51 6.77
N GLN A 131 -32.70 -18.22 7.60
CA GLN A 131 -31.56 -19.09 7.33
C GLN A 131 -31.16 -19.32 5.84
N GLU A 132 -30.18 -18.54 5.37
CA GLU A 132 -29.23 -19.04 4.37
C GLU A 132 -28.03 -19.68 5.06
N ILE A 133 -28.00 -21.00 5.07
CA ILE A 133 -26.87 -21.81 5.51
C ILE A 133 -25.87 -21.83 4.36
N ILE A 134 -24.90 -20.92 4.39
CA ILE A 134 -23.80 -20.90 3.43
C ILE A 134 -22.87 -22.07 3.78
N PHE A 135 -22.89 -23.12 2.96
CA PHE A 135 -22.09 -24.35 3.09
C PHE A 135 -20.60 -24.17 2.71
N SER A 136 -20.03 -22.97 2.90
CA SER A 136 -18.58 -22.76 2.77
C SER A 136 -17.79 -23.30 3.99
N GLU A 137 -18.47 -23.63 5.09
CA GLU A 137 -17.83 -24.06 6.35
C GLU A 137 -17.35 -25.53 6.36
N VAL A 138 -17.60 -26.32 5.30
CA VAL A 138 -17.25 -27.76 5.26
C VAL A 138 -15.94 -28.05 4.51
N GLU A 139 -15.39 -27.11 3.74
CA GLU A 139 -14.11 -27.35 3.05
C GLU A 139 -12.90 -27.45 3.99
N GLU A 140 -13.02 -26.98 5.23
CA GLU A 140 -11.88 -26.78 6.13
C GLU A 140 -11.59 -27.96 7.07
N LYS A 141 -12.42 -29.01 7.07
CA LYS A 141 -12.13 -30.28 7.76
C LYS A 141 -11.82 -31.40 6.77
N LYS A 142 -10.89 -31.17 5.84
CA LYS A 142 -10.29 -32.26 5.06
C LYS A 142 -9.25 -32.99 5.92
N PRO A 143 -9.42 -34.29 6.23
CA PRO A 143 -8.29 -35.09 6.73
C PRO A 143 -7.20 -35.14 5.65
N LYS A 144 -5.93 -35.01 6.07
CA LYS A 144 -4.71 -34.90 5.24
C LYS A 144 -4.45 -36.09 4.27
N GLU A 145 -5.35 -37.06 4.23
CA GLU A 145 -5.23 -38.30 3.45
C GLU A 145 -5.90 -38.22 2.06
N VAL A 146 -6.59 -37.11 1.75
CA VAL A 146 -7.42 -36.98 0.52
C VAL A 146 -6.71 -36.24 -0.63
N ASP A 147 -5.54 -35.66 -0.41
CA ASP A 147 -4.79 -34.92 -1.45
C ASP A 147 -3.94 -35.81 -2.37
N LEU A 148 -3.99 -37.14 -2.20
CA LEU A 148 -3.27 -38.11 -3.05
C LEU A 148 -4.15 -38.81 -4.10
N LEU A 149 -5.43 -38.43 -4.23
CA LEU A 149 -6.39 -39.13 -5.10
C LEU A 149 -6.74 -38.35 -6.39
N PRO A 150 -7.11 -39.04 -7.49
CA PRO A 150 -7.53 -38.41 -8.75
C PRO A 150 -8.75 -37.47 -8.57
N ALA A 151 -8.79 -36.38 -9.35
CA ALA A 151 -9.76 -35.29 -9.21
C ALA A 151 -11.24 -35.73 -9.24
N SER A 152 -11.57 -36.80 -9.97
CA SER A 152 -12.94 -37.32 -10.12
C SER A 152 -13.47 -38.00 -8.84
N GLU A 153 -12.61 -38.66 -8.06
CA GLU A 153 -13.00 -39.33 -6.81
C GLU A 153 -13.12 -38.33 -5.65
N ARG A 154 -12.29 -37.28 -5.67
CA ARG A 154 -12.36 -36.16 -4.71
C ARG A 154 -13.73 -35.50 -4.76
N GLN A 155 -14.26 -35.25 -5.97
CA GLN A 155 -15.54 -34.58 -6.16
C GLN A 155 -16.73 -35.42 -5.68
N LYS A 156 -16.70 -36.74 -5.95
CA LYS A 156 -17.72 -37.69 -5.46
C LYS A 156 -17.72 -37.79 -3.94
N ARG A 157 -16.55 -37.85 -3.29
CA ARG A 157 -16.47 -37.87 -1.82
C ARG A 157 -16.90 -36.56 -1.17
N ILE A 158 -16.58 -35.41 -1.77
CA ILE A 158 -17.02 -34.09 -1.28
C ILE A 158 -18.55 -34.00 -1.33
N ALA A 159 -19.16 -34.39 -2.46
CA ALA A 159 -20.62 -34.40 -2.60
C ALA A 159 -21.28 -35.35 -1.57
N HIS A 160 -20.73 -36.54 -1.37
CA HIS A 160 -21.25 -37.50 -0.40
C HIS A 160 -21.12 -37.02 1.06
N LEU A 161 -20.01 -36.34 1.41
CA LEU A 161 -19.82 -35.75 2.73
C LEU A 161 -20.77 -34.56 2.97
N GLN A 162 -21.02 -33.75 1.95
CA GLN A 162 -22.00 -32.66 2.00
C GLN A 162 -23.42 -33.17 2.25
N VAL A 163 -23.83 -34.25 1.57
CA VAL A 163 -25.14 -34.90 1.78
C VAL A 163 -25.26 -35.46 3.20
N LYS A 164 -24.22 -36.15 3.70
CA LYS A 164 -24.22 -36.66 5.08
C LYS A 164 -24.29 -35.57 6.14
N LEU A 165 -23.60 -34.44 5.92
CA LEU A 165 -23.64 -33.29 6.83
C LEU A 165 -24.98 -32.55 6.76
N ALA A 166 -25.57 -32.42 5.58
CA ALA A 166 -26.92 -31.87 5.42
C ALA A 166 -27.97 -32.73 6.13
N GLN A 167 -27.85 -34.06 6.03
CA GLN A 167 -28.72 -34.99 6.73
C GLN A 167 -28.50 -34.96 8.25
N ALA A 168 -27.25 -34.93 8.73
CA ALA A 168 -26.94 -34.81 10.16
C ALA A 168 -27.33 -33.45 10.77
N ALA A 169 -27.37 -32.39 9.97
CA ALA A 169 -27.89 -31.08 10.37
C ALA A 169 -29.42 -31.06 10.41
N ALA A 170 -30.10 -31.73 9.46
CA ALA A 170 -31.55 -31.87 9.44
C ALA A 170 -32.08 -32.74 10.60
N GLU A 171 -31.31 -33.75 11.01
CA GLU A 171 -31.61 -34.62 12.16
C GLU A 171 -31.31 -33.95 13.52
N GLY A 172 -30.82 -32.70 13.53
CA GLY A 172 -30.56 -31.94 14.76
C GLY A 172 -29.38 -32.43 15.62
N ALA A 173 -28.64 -33.45 15.15
CA ALA A 173 -27.53 -34.07 15.86
C ALA A 173 -26.28 -33.17 15.95
N VAL A 174 -26.16 -32.17 15.07
CA VAL A 174 -25.06 -31.21 15.06
C VAL A 174 -25.60 -29.79 15.22
N ARG A 175 -25.52 -29.22 16.42
CA ARG A 175 -25.62 -27.77 16.60
C ARG A 175 -24.38 -27.13 15.98
N ILE A 176 -24.51 -26.67 14.74
CA ILE A 176 -23.51 -25.77 14.14
C ILE A 176 -23.54 -24.49 14.97
N LYS A 177 -22.56 -24.34 15.84
CA LYS A 177 -22.38 -23.14 16.67
C LYS A 177 -22.04 -22.01 15.71
N ARG A 178 -23.03 -21.23 15.29
CA ARG A 178 -22.89 -20.09 14.36
C ARG A 178 -21.80 -19.17 14.92
N ARG A 179 -20.58 -19.26 14.37
CA ARG A 179 -19.43 -18.51 14.88
C ARG A 179 -19.69 -17.03 14.59
N ARG A 180 -19.54 -16.17 15.60
CA ARG A 180 -19.81 -14.73 15.48
C ARG A 180 -18.72 -14.06 14.63
N GLY A 181 -18.93 -14.00 13.32
CA GLY A 181 -18.25 -13.07 12.41
C GLY A 181 -17.42 -13.73 11.29
N PRO A 182 -16.99 -12.92 10.28
CA PRO A 182 -16.27 -13.41 9.12
C PRO A 182 -14.88 -13.93 9.48
N ARG A 183 -14.38 -14.91 8.73
CA ARG A 183 -13.01 -15.43 8.81
C ARG A 183 -12.03 -14.52 8.06
N ARG A 184 -10.74 -14.61 8.37
CA ARG A 184 -9.68 -13.88 7.62
C ARG A 184 -9.81 -14.22 6.13
N GLY A 185 -9.84 -13.18 5.29
CA GLY A 185 -10.03 -13.32 3.83
C GLY A 185 -11.48 -13.38 3.35
N GLU A 186 -12.46 -13.40 4.25
CA GLU A 186 -13.86 -13.17 3.88
C GLU A 186 -14.16 -11.66 3.76
N ASN A 187 -15.29 -11.30 3.16
CA ASN A 187 -15.67 -9.91 2.98
C ASN A 187 -16.14 -9.29 4.31
N PHE A 188 -15.31 -8.46 4.93
CA PHE A 188 -15.69 -7.73 6.14
C PHE A 188 -16.50 -6.46 5.82
N THR A 189 -17.44 -6.13 6.70
CA THR A 189 -17.99 -4.77 6.74
C THR A 189 -17.00 -3.82 7.40
N LEU A 190 -17.03 -2.54 7.06
CA LEU A 190 -16.07 -1.54 7.57
C LEU A 190 -16.04 -1.52 9.12
N VAL A 191 -17.21 -1.50 9.75
CA VAL A 191 -17.33 -1.54 11.23
C VAL A 191 -16.78 -2.86 11.79
N GLN A 192 -17.04 -3.99 11.14
CA GLN A 192 -16.51 -5.28 11.59
C GLN A 192 -14.99 -5.34 11.47
N ALA A 193 -14.40 -4.76 10.42
CA ALA A 193 -12.95 -4.69 10.26
C ALA A 193 -12.30 -3.79 11.33
N LEU A 194 -12.89 -2.62 11.61
CA LEU A 194 -12.39 -1.68 12.62
C LEU A 194 -12.40 -2.24 14.06
N ILE A 195 -13.25 -3.22 14.36
CA ILE A 195 -13.30 -3.86 15.69
C ILE A 195 -12.20 -4.94 15.83
N LYS A 196 -11.61 -5.42 14.72
CA LYS A 196 -10.61 -6.50 14.76
C LYS A 196 -9.24 -5.97 15.20
N ALA A 197 -8.58 -6.74 16.07
CA ALA A 197 -7.19 -6.47 16.47
C ALA A 197 -6.22 -6.48 15.29
N ASP A 198 -6.44 -7.34 14.30
CA ASP A 198 -5.62 -7.42 13.08
C ASP A 198 -5.57 -6.08 12.32
N PHE A 199 -6.68 -5.32 12.34
CA PHE A 199 -6.75 -4.00 11.72
C PHE A 199 -5.87 -2.99 12.45
N TRP A 200 -6.00 -2.92 13.78
CA TRP A 200 -5.21 -2.00 14.60
C TRP A 200 -3.73 -2.36 14.62
N LEU A 201 -3.38 -3.65 14.60
CA LEU A 201 -2.01 -4.11 14.42
C LEU A 201 -1.41 -3.56 13.12
N MET A 202 -2.16 -3.66 12.01
CA MET A 202 -1.72 -3.13 10.72
C MET A 202 -1.65 -1.60 10.73
N PHE A 203 -2.63 -0.92 11.33
CA PHE A 203 -2.68 0.53 11.46
C PHE A 203 -1.50 1.08 12.26
N PHE A 204 -1.24 0.55 13.47
CA PHE A 204 -0.11 0.99 14.30
C PHE A 204 1.23 0.62 13.67
N SER A 205 1.31 -0.54 13.03
CA SER A 205 2.48 -0.92 12.24
C SER A 205 2.77 0.09 11.13
N LEU A 206 1.74 0.56 10.42
CA LEU A 206 1.91 1.57 9.37
C LEU A 206 2.23 2.95 9.93
N LEU A 207 1.56 3.32 11.02
CA LEU A 207 1.79 4.57 11.73
C LEU A 207 3.25 4.68 12.18
N LEU A 208 3.80 3.61 12.76
CA LEU A 208 5.16 3.60 13.27
C LEU A 208 6.20 3.39 12.17
N GLY A 209 6.00 2.40 11.29
CA GLY A 209 6.99 2.07 10.26
C GLY A 209 6.96 3.04 9.08
N SER A 210 5.83 3.09 8.36
CA SER A 210 5.71 3.94 7.18
C SER A 210 5.62 5.43 7.55
N GLY A 211 4.99 5.76 8.68
CA GLY A 211 4.98 7.13 9.20
C GLY A 211 6.39 7.68 9.49
N SER A 212 7.29 6.89 10.06
CA SER A 212 8.68 7.33 10.31
C SER A 212 9.46 7.51 8.99
N GLY A 213 9.26 6.61 8.03
CA GLY A 213 9.83 6.74 6.68
C GLY A 213 9.37 8.01 5.98
N LEU A 214 8.08 8.37 6.12
CA LEU A 214 7.54 9.62 5.60
C LEU A 214 8.18 10.85 6.27
N THR A 215 8.37 10.83 7.59
CA THR A 215 9.09 11.90 8.30
C THR A 215 10.51 12.10 7.78
N VAL A 216 11.24 11.01 7.51
CA VAL A 216 12.58 11.11 6.92
C VAL A 216 12.50 11.76 5.53
N ILE A 217 11.57 11.33 4.68
CA ILE A 217 11.40 11.89 3.33
C ILE A 217 11.09 13.39 3.38
N ASP A 218 10.15 13.80 4.24
CA ASP A 218 9.72 15.20 4.38
C ASP A 218 10.86 16.11 4.87
N ASN A 219 11.78 15.58 5.69
CA ASN A 219 12.87 16.34 6.29
C ASN A 219 14.23 16.12 5.62
N LEU A 220 14.31 15.23 4.62
CA LEU A 220 15.58 14.78 4.03
C LEU A 220 16.42 15.93 3.45
N GLY A 221 15.74 16.88 2.79
CA GLY A 221 16.38 18.07 2.25
C GLY A 221 17.04 18.93 3.35
N GLN A 222 16.34 19.13 4.46
CA GLN A 222 16.86 19.91 5.61
C GLN A 222 18.01 19.16 6.31
N MET A 223 17.89 17.84 6.46
CA MET A 223 18.97 17.00 7.01
C MET A 223 20.25 17.13 6.17
N SER A 224 20.13 17.07 4.84
CA SER A 224 21.26 17.25 3.92
C SER A 224 21.93 18.62 4.06
N GLN A 225 21.15 19.70 4.17
CA GLN A 225 21.71 21.05 4.34
C GLN A 225 22.46 21.19 5.66
N SER A 226 21.92 20.61 6.73
CA SER A 226 22.52 20.70 8.08
C SER A 226 23.91 20.03 8.17
N LEU A 227 24.17 19.06 7.30
CA LEU A 227 25.46 18.37 7.18
C LEU A 227 26.46 19.12 6.30
N GLY A 228 26.09 20.28 5.74
CA GLY A 228 26.96 21.09 4.88
C GLY A 228 27.07 20.55 3.44
N SER A 229 26.08 19.79 2.96
CA SER A 229 26.06 19.33 1.57
C SER A 229 25.43 20.40 0.67
N ASP A 230 26.20 20.91 -0.30
CA ASP A 230 25.77 21.98 -1.21
C ASP A 230 24.63 21.54 -2.16
N ASN A 231 24.52 20.23 -2.43
CA ASN A 231 23.55 19.66 -3.39
C ASN A 231 22.52 18.76 -2.70
N THR A 232 21.49 19.36 -2.09
CA THR A 232 20.36 18.64 -1.46
C THR A 232 19.57 17.76 -2.43
N HIS A 233 19.55 18.15 -3.70
CA HIS A 233 18.79 17.46 -4.74
C HIS A 233 19.20 15.99 -4.90
N VAL A 234 20.49 15.68 -4.73
CA VAL A 234 21.03 14.30 -4.87
C VAL A 234 20.32 13.32 -3.92
N PHE A 235 20.08 13.71 -2.66
CA PHE A 235 19.42 12.82 -1.71
C PHE A 235 17.92 12.66 -1.97
N VAL A 236 17.27 13.69 -2.50
CA VAL A 236 15.85 13.64 -2.93
C VAL A 236 15.69 12.77 -4.18
N SER A 237 16.64 12.81 -5.10
CA SER A 237 16.72 11.91 -6.26
C SER A 237 16.97 10.46 -5.82
N LEU A 238 17.95 10.24 -4.94
CA LEU A 238 18.28 8.90 -4.40
C LEU A 238 17.09 8.25 -3.69
N ILE A 239 16.43 8.95 -2.76
CA ILE A 239 15.29 8.38 -2.03
C ILE A 239 14.15 7.99 -2.99
N SER A 240 13.95 8.75 -4.07
CA SER A 240 12.94 8.46 -5.10
C SER A 240 13.28 7.18 -5.87
N ILE A 241 14.54 7.00 -6.26
CA ILE A 241 15.04 5.78 -6.91
C ILE A 241 14.89 4.57 -6.00
N TRP A 242 15.31 4.66 -4.74
CA TRP A 242 15.22 3.56 -3.79
C TRP A 242 13.78 3.21 -3.42
N ASN A 243 12.91 4.21 -3.27
CA ASN A 243 11.46 3.99 -3.09
C ASN A 243 10.86 3.25 -4.27
N PHE A 244 11.24 3.69 -5.47
CA PHE A 244 10.80 3.08 -6.70
C PHE A 244 11.21 1.59 -6.79
N LEU A 245 12.50 1.29 -6.59
CA LEU A 245 13.01 -0.09 -6.54
C LEU A 245 12.38 -0.91 -5.41
N GLY A 246 12.14 -0.29 -4.26
CA GLY A 246 11.46 -0.90 -3.12
C GLY A 246 10.03 -1.33 -3.44
N ARG A 247 9.28 -0.55 -4.23
CA ARG A 247 7.92 -0.90 -4.67
C ARG A 247 7.92 -2.12 -5.57
N ILE A 248 8.83 -2.18 -6.55
CA ILE A 248 8.98 -3.35 -7.42
C ILE A 248 9.38 -4.56 -6.58
N GLY A 249 10.50 -4.43 -5.87
CA GLY A 249 11.11 -5.53 -5.12
C GLY A 249 10.14 -6.05 -4.07
N GLY A 250 9.57 -5.17 -3.25
CA GLY A 250 8.60 -5.53 -2.22
C GLY A 250 7.37 -6.23 -2.79
N GLY A 251 6.83 -5.76 -3.91
CA GLY A 251 5.71 -6.42 -4.59
C GLY A 251 6.07 -7.83 -5.05
N TYR A 252 7.15 -7.96 -5.84
CA TYR A 252 7.59 -9.22 -6.43
C TYR A 252 8.05 -10.24 -5.38
N PHE A 253 8.92 -9.83 -4.46
CA PHE A 253 9.40 -10.69 -3.38
C PHE A 253 8.27 -11.09 -2.43
N SER A 254 7.28 -10.22 -2.17
CA SER A 254 6.13 -10.64 -1.36
C SER A 254 5.31 -11.73 -2.03
N GLU A 255 5.21 -11.72 -3.36
CA GLU A 255 4.48 -12.75 -4.11
C GLU A 255 5.23 -14.08 -4.09
N ILE A 256 6.56 -14.06 -4.27
CA ILE A 256 7.41 -15.25 -4.17
C ILE A 256 7.33 -15.85 -2.76
N ILE A 257 7.47 -15.01 -1.72
CA ILE A 257 7.45 -15.46 -0.33
C ILE A 257 6.11 -16.11 0.03
N VAL A 258 5.00 -15.58 -0.47
CA VAL A 258 3.66 -16.16 -0.28
C VAL A 258 3.53 -17.47 -1.06
N ARG A 259 4.01 -17.51 -2.32
CA ARG A 259 3.88 -18.67 -3.20
C ARG A 259 4.74 -19.86 -2.78
N ASP A 260 6.00 -19.62 -2.43
CA ASP A 260 6.99 -20.68 -2.24
C ASP A 260 7.12 -21.12 -0.77
N ASN A 261 6.93 -20.20 0.19
CA ASN A 261 7.12 -20.48 1.62
C ASN A 261 5.85 -20.36 2.47
N ALA A 262 4.68 -20.04 1.88
CA ALA A 262 3.40 -19.88 2.57
C ALA A 262 3.44 -18.91 3.78
N TYR A 263 4.38 -17.97 3.82
CA TYR A 263 4.45 -16.97 4.89
C TYR A 263 3.40 -15.88 4.68
N PRO A 264 2.78 -15.36 5.77
CA PRO A 264 1.82 -14.27 5.66
C PRO A 264 2.53 -13.00 5.16
N ARG A 265 1.88 -12.22 4.29
CA ARG A 265 2.44 -10.95 3.75
C ARG A 265 2.88 -9.96 4.81
N HIS A 266 2.31 -10.05 6.02
CA HIS A 266 2.76 -9.27 7.18
C HIS A 266 4.20 -9.54 7.60
N ALA A 267 4.72 -10.75 7.37
CA ALA A 267 6.13 -11.06 7.60
C ALA A 267 7.04 -10.26 6.66
N ALA A 268 6.68 -10.17 5.37
CA ALA A 268 7.40 -9.34 4.40
C ALA A 268 7.33 -7.85 4.78
N MET A 269 6.19 -7.40 5.28
CA MET A 269 6.05 -6.03 5.83
C MET A 269 6.97 -5.80 7.04
N ALA A 270 7.03 -6.75 7.98
CA ALA A 270 7.92 -6.66 9.14
C ALA A 270 9.41 -6.62 8.74
N VAL A 271 9.81 -7.42 7.74
CA VAL A 271 11.17 -7.38 7.19
C VAL A 271 11.47 -6.00 6.60
N ALA A 272 10.55 -5.42 5.82
CA ALA A 272 10.71 -4.07 5.29
C ALA A 272 10.86 -3.03 6.41
N GLN A 273 10.15 -3.18 7.53
CA GLN A 273 10.30 -2.31 8.70
C GLN A 273 11.64 -2.46 9.39
N VAL A 274 12.15 -3.67 9.52
CA VAL A 274 13.49 -3.93 10.07
C VAL A 274 14.55 -3.26 9.19
N VAL A 275 14.44 -3.37 7.87
CA VAL A 275 15.33 -2.68 6.92
C VAL A 275 15.26 -1.17 7.12
N MET A 276 14.06 -0.59 7.25
CA MET A 276 13.93 0.84 7.57
C MET A 276 14.56 1.20 8.92
N ALA A 277 14.39 0.37 9.96
CA ALA A 277 14.94 0.63 11.28
C ALA A 277 16.48 0.73 11.23
N PHE A 278 17.15 -0.13 10.45
CA PHE A 278 18.58 0.03 10.18
C PHE A 278 18.89 1.35 9.48
N GLY A 279 18.09 1.77 8.50
CA GLY A 279 18.23 3.08 7.86
C GLY A 279 18.12 4.25 8.84
N HIS A 280 17.16 4.22 9.76
CA HIS A 280 17.01 5.22 10.83
C HIS A 280 18.20 5.23 11.79
N PHE A 281 18.74 4.05 12.11
CA PHE A 281 19.96 3.93 12.91
C PHE A 281 21.17 4.61 12.24
N PHE A 282 21.35 4.45 10.92
CA PHE A 282 22.40 5.15 10.18
C PHE A 282 22.22 6.67 10.25
N PHE A 283 20.99 7.17 10.06
CA PHE A 283 20.72 8.60 10.23
C PHE A 283 21.05 9.10 11.64
N ALA A 284 20.76 8.32 12.68
CA ALA A 284 21.06 8.67 14.06
C ALA A 284 22.57 8.72 14.36
N MET A 285 23.38 7.87 13.73
CA MET A 285 24.83 7.81 13.96
C MET A 285 25.60 8.98 13.34
N GLY A 286 25.06 9.61 12.28
CA GLY A 286 25.67 10.79 11.67
C GLY A 286 27.08 10.58 11.10
N TRP A 287 27.44 9.34 10.75
CA TRP A 287 28.77 9.04 10.19
C TRP A 287 28.96 9.58 8.77
N PRO A 288 30.21 9.79 8.33
CA PRO A 288 30.50 10.07 6.93
C PRO A 288 29.88 8.99 6.03
N GLY A 289 29.03 9.40 5.10
CA GLY A 289 28.33 8.49 4.19
C GLY A 289 27.03 7.85 4.74
N ALA A 290 26.68 8.08 6.01
CA ALA A 290 25.48 7.51 6.61
C ALA A 290 24.18 7.95 5.93
N MET A 291 24.14 9.15 5.33
CA MET A 291 23.00 9.63 4.55
C MET A 291 22.75 8.78 3.29
N TYR A 292 23.79 8.30 2.61
CA TYR A 292 23.61 7.46 1.42
C TYR A 292 23.03 6.09 1.80
N ILE A 293 23.53 5.50 2.88
CA ILE A 293 23.03 4.21 3.39
C ILE A 293 21.62 4.37 3.96
N GLY A 294 21.37 5.44 4.72
CA GLY A 294 20.07 5.76 5.30
C GLY A 294 18.99 5.95 4.24
N THR A 295 19.28 6.75 3.20
CA THR A 295 18.34 6.96 2.08
C THR A 295 18.08 5.68 1.28
N LEU A 296 19.11 4.84 1.08
CA LEU A 296 18.95 3.53 0.45
C LEU A 296 18.00 2.62 1.24
N LEU A 297 18.26 2.43 2.54
CA LEU A 297 17.49 1.50 3.37
C LEU A 297 16.07 1.99 3.64
N VAL A 298 15.90 3.28 3.96
CA VAL A 298 14.58 3.87 4.17
C VAL A 298 13.79 3.90 2.86
N GLY A 299 14.42 4.26 1.74
CA GLY A 299 13.77 4.26 0.43
C GLY A 299 13.26 2.87 0.04
N LEU A 300 14.11 1.84 0.08
CA LEU A 300 13.72 0.47 -0.25
C LEU A 300 12.59 -0.03 0.67
N GLY A 301 12.72 0.15 1.97
CA GLY A 301 11.74 -0.32 2.95
C GLY A 301 10.40 0.41 2.85
N TYR A 302 10.42 1.73 2.68
CA TYR A 302 9.22 2.55 2.51
C TYR A 302 8.52 2.23 1.18
N GLY A 303 9.28 2.07 0.10
CA GLY A 303 8.77 1.62 -1.19
C GLY A 303 8.05 0.28 -1.10
N ALA A 304 8.67 -0.70 -0.44
CA ALA A 304 8.08 -2.03 -0.24
C ALA A 304 6.75 -1.98 0.52
N HIS A 305 6.59 -1.08 1.49
CA HIS A 305 5.32 -0.91 2.21
C HIS A 305 4.17 -0.56 1.26
N TRP A 306 4.39 0.37 0.33
CA TRP A 306 3.34 0.80 -0.61
C TRP A 306 2.88 -0.29 -1.57
N ALA A 307 3.71 -1.32 -1.80
CA ALA A 307 3.32 -2.49 -2.60
C ALA A 307 2.63 -3.58 -1.76
N ILE A 308 3.14 -3.85 -0.55
CA ILE A 308 2.69 -4.99 0.28
C ILE A 308 1.37 -4.69 1.01
N VAL A 309 1.19 -3.46 1.50
CA VAL A 309 0.03 -3.07 2.32
C VAL A 309 -1.33 -3.25 1.63
N PRO A 310 -1.55 -2.78 0.38
CA PRO A 310 -2.83 -3.00 -0.30
C PRO A 310 -3.12 -4.49 -0.53
N ALA A 311 -2.09 -5.29 -0.85
CA ALA A 311 -2.23 -6.74 -1.01
C ALA A 311 -2.57 -7.43 0.33
N ALA A 312 -1.86 -7.08 1.40
CA ALA A 312 -2.13 -7.64 2.73
C ALA A 312 -3.50 -7.21 3.28
N ALA A 313 -3.96 -5.99 3.00
CA ALA A 313 -5.26 -5.51 3.43
C ALA A 313 -6.41 -6.22 2.69
N SER A 314 -6.25 -6.50 1.40
CA SER A 314 -7.26 -7.24 0.63
C SER A 314 -7.33 -8.71 1.03
N GLU A 315 -6.21 -9.33 1.39
CA GLU A 315 -6.15 -10.70 1.92
C GLU A 315 -6.78 -10.84 3.31
N LEU A 316 -6.71 -9.81 4.16
CA LEU A 316 -7.28 -9.91 5.51
C LEU A 316 -8.78 -9.61 5.55
N PHE A 317 -9.20 -8.57 4.83
CA PHE A 317 -10.52 -7.98 5.01
C PHE A 317 -11.45 -8.15 3.79
N GLY A 318 -10.95 -8.75 2.72
CA GLY A 318 -11.69 -8.95 1.48
C GLY A 318 -11.82 -7.68 0.63
N LEU A 319 -12.44 -7.82 -0.55
CA LEU A 319 -12.49 -6.76 -1.55
C LEU A 319 -13.75 -5.88 -1.46
N LYS A 320 -14.81 -6.34 -0.79
CA LYS A 320 -16.13 -5.67 -0.79
C LYS A 320 -16.11 -4.22 -0.33
N ASN A 321 -15.38 -3.92 0.75
CA ASN A 321 -15.22 -2.56 1.30
C ASN A 321 -13.76 -2.09 1.28
N PHE A 322 -12.95 -2.66 0.38
CA PHE A 322 -11.50 -2.46 0.37
C PHE A 322 -11.11 -1.00 0.24
N GLY A 323 -11.75 -0.24 -0.67
CA GLY A 323 -11.40 1.16 -0.89
C GLY A 323 -11.54 2.02 0.38
N ALA A 324 -12.66 1.89 1.10
CA ALA A 324 -12.88 2.64 2.34
C ALA A 324 -11.93 2.19 3.46
N LEU A 325 -11.69 0.88 3.58
CA LEU A 325 -10.79 0.33 4.59
C LEU A 325 -9.33 0.73 4.35
N TYR A 326 -8.87 0.63 3.10
CA TYR A 326 -7.53 1.00 2.70
C TYR A 326 -7.28 2.50 2.90
N ASN A 327 -8.25 3.36 2.54
CA ASN A 327 -8.13 4.80 2.79
C ASN A 327 -8.04 5.14 4.28
N PHE A 328 -8.75 4.41 5.15
CA PHE A 328 -8.58 4.59 6.60
C PHE A 328 -7.19 4.11 7.05
N LEU A 329 -6.72 3.00 6.49
CA LEU A 329 -5.40 2.45 6.80
C LEU A 329 -4.26 3.40 6.37
N THR A 330 -4.38 4.06 5.22
CA THR A 330 -3.39 5.03 4.74
C THR A 330 -3.34 6.32 5.55
N LEU A 331 -4.42 6.65 6.30
CA LEU A 331 -4.42 7.76 7.26
C LEU A 331 -3.37 7.58 8.37
N ALA A 332 -2.95 6.35 8.63
CA ALA A 332 -1.86 6.05 9.56
C ALA A 332 -0.55 6.76 9.20
N ASN A 333 -0.25 6.93 7.90
CA ASN A 333 1.01 7.53 7.43
C ASN A 333 1.16 9.01 7.81
N PRO A 334 0.23 9.92 7.44
CA PRO A 334 0.32 11.32 7.86
C PRO A 334 0.18 11.46 9.38
N ALA A 335 -0.66 10.65 10.04
CA ALA A 335 -0.75 10.65 11.50
C ALA A 335 0.61 10.29 12.16
N GLY A 336 1.27 9.26 11.65
CA GLY A 336 2.60 8.85 12.09
C GLY A 336 3.65 9.94 11.85
N SER A 337 3.67 10.54 10.65
CA SER A 337 4.64 11.60 10.34
C SER A 337 4.48 12.82 11.25
N LEU A 338 3.24 13.21 11.58
CA LEU A 338 2.96 14.27 12.54
C LEU A 338 3.44 13.93 13.95
N VAL A 339 3.20 12.70 14.42
CA VAL A 339 3.66 12.24 15.74
C VAL A 339 5.19 12.28 15.83
N PHE A 340 5.90 11.72 14.84
CA PHE A 340 7.36 11.72 14.83
C PHE A 340 7.95 13.12 14.67
N SER A 341 7.38 13.95 13.81
CA SER A 341 7.79 15.36 13.68
C SER A 341 7.63 16.12 14.99
N GLY A 342 6.53 15.90 15.72
CA GLY A 342 6.32 16.48 17.05
C GLY A 342 7.36 16.01 18.08
N ILE A 343 7.71 14.73 18.07
CA ILE A 343 8.76 14.17 18.94
C ILE A 343 10.12 14.81 18.61
N CYS A 344 10.45 15.00 17.32
CA CYS A 344 11.69 15.66 16.90
C CYS A 344 11.81 17.09 17.43
N ILE A 345 10.71 17.87 17.41
CA ILE A 345 10.69 19.23 17.97
C ILE A 345 11.00 19.22 19.47
N ILE A 346 10.36 18.31 20.23
CA ILE A 346 10.60 18.18 21.67
C ILE A 346 12.06 17.81 21.94
N ALA A 347 12.61 16.85 21.17
CA ALA A 347 14.00 16.43 21.30
C ALA A 347 14.99 17.57 20.99
N ALA A 348 14.70 18.40 19.99
CA ALA A 348 15.51 19.57 19.65
C ALA A 348 15.51 20.61 20.78
N VAL A 349 14.35 20.91 21.37
CA VAL A 349 14.23 21.82 22.52
C VAL A 349 15.00 21.30 23.72
N LEU A 350 14.87 20.02 24.05
CA LEU A 350 15.63 19.40 25.14
C LEU A 350 17.15 19.46 24.91
N SER A 351 17.59 19.22 23.67
CA SER A 351 19.00 19.30 23.28
C SER A 351 19.53 20.74 23.42
N MET A 352 18.77 21.74 22.99
CA MET A 352 19.12 23.15 23.18
C MET A 352 19.21 23.53 24.67
N ILE A 353 18.27 23.08 25.50
CA ILE A 353 18.30 23.31 26.94
C ILE A 353 19.55 22.67 27.55
N LEU A 354 19.85 21.43 27.18
CA LEU A 354 21.04 20.72 27.65
C LEU A 354 22.32 21.46 27.26
N VAL A 355 22.44 21.90 26.00
CA VAL A 355 23.58 22.69 25.50
C VAL A 355 23.70 24.03 26.22
N TYR A 356 22.59 24.73 26.47
CA TYR A 356 22.61 26.00 27.20
C TYR A 356 23.07 25.81 28.66
N ARG A 357 22.58 24.76 29.32
CA ARG A 357 22.97 24.40 30.69
C ARG A 357 24.43 23.97 30.76
N THR A 358 24.90 23.10 29.88
CA THR A 358 26.30 22.67 29.84
C THR A 358 27.22 23.84 29.53
N LYS A 359 26.89 24.70 28.54
CA LYS A 359 27.69 25.90 28.22
C LYS A 359 27.84 26.82 29.43
N THR A 360 26.77 27.01 30.22
CA THR A 360 26.82 27.79 31.47
C THR A 360 27.74 27.15 32.51
N VAL A 361 27.67 25.83 32.66
CA VAL A 361 28.52 25.05 33.58
C VAL A 361 29.99 25.11 33.17
N TYR A 362 30.30 24.91 31.88
CA TYR A 362 31.66 25.00 31.34
C TYR A 362 32.22 26.43 31.45
N ALA A 363 31.40 27.46 31.23
CA ALA A 363 31.80 28.86 31.43
C ALA A 363 32.14 29.15 32.89
N ASN A 364 31.41 28.59 33.85
CA ASN A 364 31.72 28.73 35.28
C ASN A 364 32.97 27.93 35.70
N LEU A 365 33.16 26.72 35.17
CA LEU A 365 34.30 25.85 35.51
C LEU A 365 35.63 26.34 34.90
N TYR A 366 35.62 26.80 33.64
CA TYR A 366 36.84 27.14 32.90
C TYR A 366 37.00 28.64 32.65
N GLY A 367 35.93 29.44 32.77
CA GLY A 367 35.98 30.90 32.61
C GLY A 367 36.52 31.66 33.82
N MET A 368 36.67 31.02 34.99
CA MET A 368 37.26 31.63 36.18
C MET A 368 38.81 31.58 36.23
N SER A 369 39.48 31.06 35.18
CA SER A 369 40.95 30.95 35.13
C SER A 369 41.64 32.12 34.40
N ARG A 370 41.17 33.36 34.59
CA ARG A 370 41.90 34.58 34.19
C ARG A 370 41.59 35.74 35.12
N THR A 371 42.29 35.78 36.25
CA THR A 371 42.62 37.02 36.98
C THR A 371 44.04 36.89 37.49
#